data_AF-A0A0F7FGI5-F1
#
_entry.id   AF-A0A0F7FGI5-F1
#
_cell.length_a   1.000
_cell.length_b   1.000
_cell.length_c   1.000
_cell.angle_alpha   90.00
_cell.angle_beta   90.00
_cell.angle_gamma   90.00
#
_symmetry.space_group_name_H-M   'P 1'
#
loop_
_entity.id
_entity.type
_entity.pdbx_description
1 polymer ?
#
loop_
_entity_poly.entity_id
_entity_poly.type
_entity_poly.pdbx_seq_one_letter_code
_entity_poly.pdbx_strand_id
1 'polypeptide(L)'
;MSGGIEDILTPTRREALEKFLDLLVKLNESGILDTASDIVDPDVIGRLSEILLRPSTLQILDHLDEILDAMGQVKPETLTKSFATLGTVLEAMEKEAKPVGIPGLLKALSDPEVQKGLGVALEVLRALGRSHKK
;
A
#
# COMPACT_ATOMS: atom_id res chain seq x y z
N MET A 1 0.25 -22.79 55.12
CA MET A 1 -0.19 -22.80 53.72
C MET A 1 0.64 -21.75 53.00
N SER A 2 1.81 -22.14 52.48
CA SER A 2 2.68 -21.27 51.69
C SER A 2 2.84 -21.94 50.33
N GLY A 3 1.84 -21.76 49.47
CA GLY A 3 1.86 -22.17 48.06
C GLY A 3 1.97 -20.91 47.20
N GLY A 4 3.05 -20.17 47.37
CA GLY A 4 3.29 -18.91 46.67
C GLY A 4 4.55 -19.07 45.84
N ILE A 5 4.44 -18.93 44.51
CA ILE A 5 5.53 -18.89 43.54
C ILE A 5 6.05 -20.27 43.06
N GLU A 6 6.23 -21.28 43.92
CA GLU A 6 6.80 -22.57 43.47
C GLU A 6 5.87 -23.39 42.55
N ASP A 7 4.55 -23.34 42.73
CA ASP A 7 3.57 -24.00 41.85
C ASP A 7 3.39 -23.31 40.48
N ILE A 8 3.79 -22.04 40.36
CA ILE A 8 3.66 -21.24 39.14
C ILE A 8 4.88 -21.44 38.22
N LEU A 9 6.02 -21.89 38.78
CA LEU A 9 7.30 -22.06 38.09
C LEU A 9 7.60 -23.53 37.75
N THR A 10 6.65 -24.22 37.10
CA THR A 10 6.99 -25.51 36.47
C THR A 10 8.11 -25.31 35.43
N PRO A 11 8.98 -26.30 35.19
CA PRO A 11 10.11 -26.16 34.27
C PRO A 11 9.69 -25.65 32.88
N THR A 12 8.56 -26.14 32.38
CA THR A 12 7.97 -25.71 31.09
C THR A 12 7.50 -24.25 31.09
N ARG A 13 6.90 -23.78 32.20
CA ARG A 13 6.47 -22.38 32.30
C ARG A 13 7.67 -21.43 32.39
N ARG A 14 8.74 -21.86 33.05
CA ARG A 14 10.00 -21.10 33.11
C ARG A 14 10.64 -20.95 31.74
N GLU A 15 10.74 -22.04 30.98
CA GLU A 15 11.29 -22.02 29.62
C GLU A 15 10.46 -21.13 28.68
N ALA A 16 9.13 -21.20 28.77
CA ALA A 16 8.24 -20.33 27.99
C ALA A 16 8.40 -18.85 28.36
N LEU A 17 8.58 -18.55 29.66
CA LEU A 17 8.83 -17.20 30.13
C LEU A 17 10.19 -16.68 29.65
N GLU A 18 11.24 -17.50 29.71
CA GLU A 18 12.58 -17.16 29.20
C GLU A 18 12.53 -16.86 27.70
N LYS A 19 11.87 -17.70 26.89
CA LYS A 19 11.69 -17.46 25.46
C LYS A 19 10.90 -16.17 25.17
N PHE A 20 9.88 -15.87 25.97
CA PHE A 20 9.11 -14.65 25.84
C PHE A 20 9.94 -13.41 26.19
N LEU A 21 10.73 -13.48 27.26
CA LEU A 21 11.64 -12.41 27.65
C LEU A 21 12.75 -12.21 26.61
N ASP A 22 13.33 -13.29 26.08
CA ASP A 22 14.29 -13.23 24.98
C ASP A 22 13.71 -12.58 23.71
N LEU A 23 12.44 -12.87 23.41
CA LEU A 23 11.74 -12.20 22.31
C LEU A 23 11.59 -10.71 22.60
N LEU A 24 11.17 -10.32 23.80
CA LEU A 24 11.05 -8.91 24.19
C LEU A 24 12.40 -8.19 24.10
N VAL A 25 13.49 -8.84 24.53
CA VAL A 25 14.85 -8.31 24.40
C VAL A 25 15.23 -8.11 22.93
N LYS A 26 15.01 -9.11 22.07
CA LYS A 26 15.28 -8.98 20.63
C LYS A 26 14.45 -7.88 19.96
N LEU A 27 13.18 -7.76 20.34
CA LEU A 27 12.30 -6.69 19.85
C LEU A 27 12.76 -5.31 20.33
N ASN A 28 13.27 -5.20 21.56
CA ASN A 28 13.88 -3.98 22.08
C ASN A 28 15.19 -3.65 21.37
N GLU A 29 16.10 -4.61 21.21
CA GLU A 29 17.39 -4.42 20.51
C GLU A 29 17.21 -4.05 19.03
N SER A 30 16.15 -4.53 18.39
CA SER A 30 15.81 -4.18 17.01
C SER A 30 15.13 -2.81 16.86
N GLY A 31 14.84 -2.11 17.96
CA GLY A 31 14.12 -0.82 17.95
C GLY A 31 12.62 -0.94 17.65
N ILE A 32 12.09 -2.16 17.54
CA ILE A 32 10.66 -2.40 17.32
C ILE A 32 9.86 -1.98 18.57
N LEU A 33 10.39 -2.22 19.77
CA LEU A 33 9.72 -1.83 21.02
C LEU A 33 9.65 -0.31 21.20
N ASP A 34 10.68 0.41 20.76
CA ASP A 34 10.69 1.88 20.71
C ASP A 34 9.68 2.41 19.69
N THR A 35 9.68 1.84 18.48
CA THR A 35 8.70 2.19 17.43
C THR A 35 7.27 1.90 17.89
N ALA A 36 7.03 0.77 18.56
CA ALA A 36 5.73 0.44 19.12
C ALA A 36 5.33 1.43 20.22
N SER A 37 6.27 1.88 21.04
CA SER A 37 6.01 2.89 22.07
C SER A 37 5.64 4.24 21.47
N ASP A 38 6.30 4.66 20.38
CA ASP A 38 5.97 5.88 19.63
C ASP A 38 4.58 5.80 18.97
N ILE A 39 4.17 4.62 18.51
CA ILE A 39 2.83 4.38 17.92
C ILE A 39 1.74 4.35 19.01
N VAL A 40 2.08 3.91 20.23
CA VAL A 40 1.16 3.83 21.36
C VAL A 40 0.90 5.20 22.01
N ASP A 41 1.54 6.26 21.51
CA ASP A 41 1.18 7.62 21.83
C ASP A 41 -0.34 7.84 21.65
N PRO A 42 -1.07 8.36 22.66
CA PRO A 42 -2.52 8.51 22.62
C PRO A 42 -3.03 9.30 21.42
N ASP A 43 -2.27 10.27 20.93
CA ASP A 43 -2.65 11.06 19.75
C ASP A 43 -2.49 10.25 18.46
N VAL A 44 -1.46 9.41 18.39
CA VAL A 44 -1.25 8.48 17.26
C VAL A 44 -2.32 7.40 17.26
N ILE A 45 -2.60 6.77 18.41
CA ILE A 45 -3.71 5.81 18.54
C ILE A 45 -5.05 6.47 18.17
N GLY A 46 -5.30 7.70 18.63
CA GLY A 46 -6.51 8.45 18.28
C GLY A 46 -6.66 8.61 16.77
N ARG A 47 -5.63 9.12 16.09
CA ARG A 47 -5.62 9.28 14.62
C ARG A 47 -5.74 7.95 13.87
N LEU A 48 -5.04 6.91 14.32
CA LEU A 48 -5.11 5.59 13.71
C LEU A 48 -6.49 4.98 13.89
N SER A 49 -7.11 5.13 15.06
CA SER A 49 -8.48 4.67 15.30
C SER A 49 -9.47 5.39 14.40
N GLU A 50 -9.31 6.71 14.21
CA GLU A 50 -10.15 7.48 13.29
C GLU A 50 -9.98 7.00 11.85
N ILE A 51 -8.75 6.75 11.41
CA ILE A 51 -8.47 6.20 10.07
C ILE A 51 -9.06 4.80 9.93
N LEU A 52 -8.87 3.93 10.92
CA LEU A 52 -9.29 2.52 10.86
C LEU A 52 -10.82 2.38 10.87
N LEU A 53 -11.52 3.28 11.57
CA LEU A 53 -12.97 3.32 11.65
C LEU A 53 -13.63 4.02 10.45
N ARG A 54 -12.86 4.63 9.54
CA ARG A 54 -13.43 5.21 8.31
C ARG A 54 -14.03 4.10 7.46
N PRO A 55 -15.23 4.32 6.87
CA PRO A 55 -15.85 3.33 5.97
C PRO A 55 -14.94 2.87 4.84
N SER A 56 -14.13 3.77 4.28
CA SER A 56 -13.17 3.45 3.23
C SER A 56 -12.07 2.48 3.68
N THR A 57 -11.60 2.60 4.91
CA THR A 57 -10.59 1.69 5.46
C THR A 57 -11.19 0.34 5.76
N LEU A 58 -12.40 0.30 6.34
CA LEU A 58 -13.13 -0.94 6.56
C LEU A 58 -13.39 -1.69 5.25
N GLN A 59 -13.81 -0.99 4.18
CA GLN A 59 -13.95 -1.60 2.86
C GLN A 59 -12.65 -2.20 2.31
N ILE A 60 -11.52 -1.52 2.51
CA ILE A 60 -10.22 -2.06 2.10
C ILE A 60 -9.88 -3.32 2.91
N LEU A 61 -10.15 -3.32 4.22
CA LEU A 61 -9.93 -4.50 5.07
C LEU A 61 -10.83 -5.68 4.66
N ASP A 62 -12.09 -5.40 4.36
CA ASP A 62 -13.07 -6.41 3.93
C ASP A 62 -12.67 -7.07 2.59
N HIS A 63 -11.95 -6.34 1.74
CA HIS A 63 -11.46 -6.82 0.45
C HIS A 63 -9.93 -6.99 0.40
N LEU A 64 -9.27 -7.07 1.58
CA LEU A 64 -7.81 -7.08 1.64
C LEU A 64 -7.22 -8.27 0.89
N ASP A 65 -7.82 -9.45 1.03
CA ASP A 65 -7.37 -10.66 0.35
C ASP A 65 -7.47 -10.52 -1.18
N GLU A 66 -8.57 -9.96 -1.69
CA GLU A 66 -8.75 -9.70 -3.12
C GLU A 66 -7.73 -8.68 -3.66
N ILE A 67 -7.42 -7.65 -2.85
CA ILE A 67 -6.39 -6.65 -3.19
C ILE A 67 -5.00 -7.29 -3.21
N LEU A 68 -4.67 -8.11 -2.21
CA LEU A 68 -3.39 -8.83 -2.13
C LEU A 68 -3.24 -9.81 -3.30
N ASP A 69 -4.30 -10.55 -3.63
CA ASP A 69 -4.32 -11.47 -4.77
C ASP A 69 -4.16 -10.72 -6.10
N ALA A 70 -4.87 -9.61 -6.29
CA ALA A 70 -4.74 -8.77 -7.47
C ALA A 70 -3.32 -8.20 -7.61
N MET A 71 -2.70 -7.77 -6.51
CA MET A 71 -1.31 -7.33 -6.51
C MET A 71 -0.33 -8.46 -6.80
N GLY A 72 -0.58 -9.67 -6.27
CA GLY A 72 0.24 -10.85 -6.53
C GLY A 72 0.18 -11.34 -7.98
N GLN A 73 -0.90 -11.03 -8.71
CA GLN A 73 -1.05 -11.35 -10.13
C GLN A 73 -0.29 -10.39 -11.06
N VAL A 74 0.12 -9.22 -10.58
CA VAL A 74 0.88 -8.24 -11.36
C VAL A 74 2.36 -8.33 -11.03
N LYS A 75 3.21 -8.40 -12.08
CA LYS A 75 4.66 -8.38 -11.89
C LYS A 75 5.10 -7.08 -11.19
N PRO A 76 5.98 -7.14 -10.17
CA PRO A 76 6.45 -5.95 -9.45
C PRO A 76 7.01 -4.86 -10.38
N GLU A 77 7.74 -5.25 -11.42
CA GLU A 77 8.34 -4.32 -12.38
C GLU A 77 7.29 -3.59 -13.22
N THR A 78 6.14 -4.24 -13.48
CA THR A 78 5.00 -3.62 -14.16
C THR A 78 4.31 -2.64 -13.23
N LEU A 79 4.09 -3.00 -11.96
CA LEU A 79 3.49 -2.11 -10.96
C LEU A 79 4.31 -0.82 -10.82
N THR A 80 5.62 -0.91 -10.60
CA THR A 80 6.48 0.27 -10.41
C THR A 80 6.44 1.21 -11.63
N LYS A 81 6.50 0.66 -12.85
CA LYS A 81 6.42 1.46 -14.08
C LYS A 81 5.05 2.12 -14.26
N SER A 82 3.97 1.38 -13.98
CA SER A 82 2.61 1.91 -14.03
C SER A 82 2.39 3.03 -13.01
N PHE A 83 2.87 2.88 -11.77
CA PHE A 83 2.79 3.92 -10.75
C PHE A 83 3.59 5.18 -11.11
N ALA A 84 4.81 5.02 -11.64
CA ALA A 84 5.59 6.17 -12.11
C ALA A 84 4.87 6.92 -13.25
N THR A 85 4.28 6.18 -14.19
CA THR A 85 3.51 6.75 -15.29
C THR A 85 2.26 7.47 -14.77
N LEU A 86 1.52 6.87 -13.83
CA LEU A 86 0.37 7.49 -13.19
C LEU A 86 0.73 8.77 -12.46
N GLY A 87 1.86 8.80 -11.73
CA GLY A 87 2.36 10.02 -11.08
C GLY A 87 2.55 11.17 -12.06
N THR A 88 3.24 10.91 -13.18
CA THR A 88 3.45 11.95 -14.21
C THR A 88 2.16 12.44 -14.86
N VAL A 89 1.15 11.57 -14.99
CA VAL A 89 -0.18 11.94 -15.50
C VAL A 89 -0.92 12.81 -14.50
N LEU A 90 -0.89 12.45 -13.21
CA LEU A 90 -1.53 13.24 -12.15
C LEU A 90 -0.91 14.64 -12.05
N GLU A 91 0.42 14.74 -12.09
CA GLU A 91 1.13 16.03 -12.13
C GLU A 91 0.76 16.86 -13.38
N ALA A 92 0.53 16.21 -14.52
CA ALA A 92 0.10 16.88 -15.73
C ALA A 92 -1.36 17.40 -15.63
N MET A 93 -2.21 16.73 -14.84
CA MET A 93 -3.60 17.16 -14.61
C MET A 93 -3.72 18.37 -13.69
N GLU A 94 -2.73 18.63 -12.84
CA GLU A 94 -2.68 19.86 -12.02
C GLU A 94 -2.35 21.11 -12.85
N LYS A 95 -1.77 20.93 -14.04
CA LYS A 95 -1.49 22.04 -14.96
C LYS A 95 -2.75 22.39 -15.72
N GLU A 96 -3.19 23.65 -15.63
CA GLU A 96 -4.31 24.15 -16.44
C GLU A 96 -4.02 23.93 -17.93
N ALA A 97 -4.84 23.09 -18.56
CA ALA A 97 -4.74 22.81 -19.98
C ALA A 97 -5.16 24.04 -20.78
N LYS A 98 -4.21 24.60 -21.55
CA LYS A 98 -4.51 25.72 -22.44
C LYS A 98 -5.45 25.25 -23.56
N PRO A 99 -6.53 25.99 -23.87
CA PRO A 99 -7.40 25.65 -24.98
C PRO A 99 -6.61 25.61 -26.29
N VAL A 100 -6.74 24.53 -27.05
CA VAL A 100 -6.13 24.39 -28.37
C VAL A 100 -7.20 24.48 -29.46
N GLY A 101 -7.00 25.37 -30.43
CA GLY A 101 -7.83 25.42 -31.63
C GLY A 101 -7.51 24.27 -32.60
N ILE A 102 -8.36 24.06 -33.62
CA ILE A 102 -8.20 23.00 -34.64
C ILE A 102 -6.76 22.92 -35.23
N PRO A 103 -6.09 24.03 -35.59
CA PRO A 103 -4.71 23.97 -36.10
C PRO A 103 -3.70 23.54 -35.03
N GLY A 104 -3.93 23.97 -33.79
CA GLY A 104 -3.12 23.58 -32.64
C GLY A 104 -3.24 22.09 -32.33
N LEU A 105 -4.46 21.54 -32.47
CA LEU A 105 -4.71 20.11 -32.31
C LEU A 105 -3.96 19.28 -33.37
N LEU A 106 -4.02 19.67 -34.65
CA LEU A 106 -3.29 18.97 -35.71
C LEU A 106 -1.77 19.00 -35.49
N LYS A 107 -1.25 20.15 -35.03
CA LYS A 107 0.16 20.28 -34.65
C LYS A 107 0.50 19.38 -33.46
N ALA A 108 -0.36 19.34 -32.44
CA ALA A 108 -0.18 18.47 -31.28
C ALA A 108 -0.22 16.98 -31.66
N LEU A 109 -1.10 16.56 -32.57
CA LEU A 109 -1.14 15.17 -33.08
C LEU A 109 0.11 14.80 -33.92
N SER A 110 0.84 15.79 -34.40
CA SER A 110 2.12 15.60 -35.09
C SER A 110 3.31 15.60 -34.12
N ASP A 111 3.10 15.93 -32.85
CA ASP A 111 4.13 15.95 -31.83
C ASP A 111 4.55 14.51 -31.45
N PRO A 112 5.87 14.19 -31.46
CA PRO A 112 6.34 12.84 -31.14
C PRO A 112 5.99 12.34 -29.75
N GLU A 113 5.87 13.21 -28.73
CA GLU A 113 5.51 12.83 -27.37
C GLU A 113 4.01 12.53 -27.28
N VAL A 114 3.18 13.37 -27.89
CA VAL A 114 1.73 13.16 -28.00
C VAL A 114 1.42 11.86 -28.74
N GLN A 115 2.13 11.57 -29.84
CA GLN A 115 1.96 10.32 -30.58
C GLN A 115 2.31 9.09 -29.76
N LYS A 116 3.37 9.13 -28.95
CA LYS A 116 3.71 8.04 -28.03
C LYS A 116 2.60 7.83 -27.00
N GLY A 117 2.08 8.90 -26.41
CA GLY A 117 0.95 8.84 -25.47
C GLY A 117 -0.32 8.25 -26.10
N LEU A 118 -0.67 8.70 -27.32
CA LEU A 118 -1.77 8.13 -28.11
C LEU A 118 -1.56 6.65 -28.43
N GLY A 119 -0.32 6.25 -28.75
CA GLY A 119 0.03 4.84 -28.96
C GLY A 119 -0.26 3.98 -27.72
N VAL A 120 0.13 4.45 -26.54
CA VAL A 120 -0.19 3.78 -25.26
C VAL A 120 -1.71 3.73 -25.04
N ALA A 121 -2.42 4.84 -25.28
CA ALA A 121 -3.88 4.89 -25.13
C ALA A 121 -4.59 3.87 -26.04
N LEU A 122 -4.13 3.74 -27.30
CA LEU A 122 -4.67 2.75 -28.25
C LEU A 122 -4.38 1.31 -27.82
N GLU A 123 -3.20 1.02 -27.25
CA GLU A 123 -2.90 -0.31 -26.71
C GLU A 123 -3.77 -0.66 -25.50
N VAL A 124 -4.01 0.30 -24.60
CA VAL A 124 -4.96 0.12 -23.48
C VAL A 124 -6.36 -0.19 -24.01
N LEU A 125 -6.85 0.59 -24.98
CA LEU A 125 -8.15 0.35 -25.61
C LEU A 125 -8.23 -1.02 -26.31
N ARG A 126 -7.16 -1.44 -26.99
CA ARG A 126 -7.07 -2.78 -27.61
C ARG A 126 -7.11 -3.89 -26.56
N ALA A 127 -6.38 -3.74 -25.45
CA ALA A 127 -6.37 -4.71 -24.36
C ALA A 127 -7.77 -4.85 -23.72
N LEU A 128 -8.46 -3.72 -23.46
CA LEU A 128 -9.83 -3.70 -22.97
C LEU A 128 -10.81 -4.38 -23.93
N GLY A 129 -10.69 -4.12 -25.24
CA GLY A 129 -11.52 -4.80 -26.24
C GLY A 129 -11.29 -6.31 -26.30
N ARG A 130 -10.05 -6.77 -26.05
CA ARG A 130 -9.72 -8.20 -25.97
C ARG A 130 -10.28 -8.85 -24.70
N SER A 131 -10.27 -8.15 -23.55
CA SER A 131 -10.81 -8.71 -22.30
C SER A 131 -12.33 -8.84 -22.29
N HIS A 132 -13.04 -8.13 -23.17
CA HIS A 132 -14.49 -8.20 -23.33
C HIS A 132 -14.96 -9.09 -24.50
N LYS A 133 -14.05 -9.60 -25.33
CA LYS A 133 -14.36 -10.66 -26.29
C LYS A 133 -14.54 -11.98 -25.52
N LYS A 134 -15.79 -12.30 -25.17
CA LYS A 134 -16.21 -13.69 -24.95
C LYS A 134 -16.07 -14.49 -26.23
#